data_AF-A0A2V6BJA1-F1
#
_entry.id   AF-A0A2V6BJA1-F1
#
_cell.length_a   1.000
_cell.length_b   1.000
_cell.length_c   1.000
_cell.angle_alpha   90.00
_cell.angle_beta   90.00
_cell.angle_gamma   90.00
#
_symmetry.space_group_name_H-M   'P 1'
#
loop_
_entity.id
_entity.type
_entity.pdbx_description
1 polymer ?
#
loop_
_entity_poly.entity_id
_entity_poly.type
_entity_poly.pdbx_seq_one_letter_code
_entity_poly.pdbx_strand_id
1 'polypeptide(L)'
;MLLSRMTERTPAELGYRMPAEWERHEATWLSWPRREGISFPGSFDRVLPALRAMVAALIESESVCINVCNGAHEAEAMEVLRDLDLARITFHRVPTNEPWCRDHGPIF
;
A
#
# COMPACT_ATOMS: atom_id res chain seq x y z
N MET A 1 24.97 7.24 15.33
CA MET A 1 23.71 6.52 15.08
C MET A 1 23.75 6.09 13.62
N LEU A 2 23.57 4.80 13.33
CA LEU A 2 24.12 4.11 12.15
C LEU A 2 23.78 4.78 10.81
N LEU A 3 24.79 5.39 10.17
CA LEU A 3 24.80 5.58 8.73
C LEU A 3 25.00 4.19 8.12
N SER A 4 23.90 3.59 7.65
CA SER A 4 23.96 2.39 6.83
C SER A 4 24.89 2.69 5.65
N ARG A 5 25.98 1.94 5.53
CA ARG A 5 26.83 1.98 4.35
C ARG A 5 25.95 1.62 3.17
N MET A 6 25.58 2.60 2.35
CA MET A 6 25.10 2.31 1.01
C MET A 6 26.14 1.42 0.36
N THR A 7 25.75 0.23 -0.07
CA THR A 7 26.65 -0.68 -0.77
C THR A 7 27.12 0.05 -2.03
N GLU A 8 28.43 0.16 -2.25
CA GLU A 8 28.97 0.81 -3.46
C GLU A 8 28.53 0.10 -4.75
N ARG A 9 28.07 -1.15 -4.64
CA ARG A 9 27.54 -1.95 -5.73
C ARG A 9 26.07 -1.62 -6.01
N THR A 10 25.75 -1.44 -7.29
CA THR A 10 24.40 -1.29 -7.82
C THR A 10 23.57 -2.58 -7.69
N PRO A 11 22.22 -2.51 -7.74
CA PRO A 11 21.37 -3.71 -7.74
C PRO A 11 21.75 -4.72 -8.84
N ALA A 12 22.10 -4.25 -10.04
CA ALA A 12 22.52 -5.11 -11.14
C ALA A 12 23.83 -5.86 -10.85
N GLU A 13 24.83 -5.20 -10.25
CA GLU A 13 26.10 -5.84 -9.83
C GLU A 13 25.91 -6.86 -8.70
N LEU A 14 24.83 -6.72 -7.94
CA LEU A 14 24.40 -7.66 -6.91
C LEU A 14 23.51 -8.79 -7.47
N GLY A 15 23.16 -8.77 -8.75
CA GLY A 15 22.33 -9.78 -9.41
C GLY A 15 20.82 -9.57 -9.27
N TYR A 16 20.39 -8.39 -8.79
CA TYR A 16 18.97 -8.02 -8.75
C TYR A 16 18.52 -7.35 -10.06
N ARG A 17 17.23 -7.47 -10.34
CA ARG A 17 16.53 -6.72 -11.39
C ARG A 17 15.14 -6.36 -10.89
N MET A 18 14.58 -5.27 -11.40
CA MET A 18 13.16 -4.98 -11.26
C MET A 18 12.39 -5.96 -12.17
N PRO A 19 11.55 -6.85 -11.62
CA PRO A 19 10.71 -7.71 -12.44
C PRO A 19 9.64 -6.89 -13.17
N ALA A 20 9.16 -7.43 -14.29
CA ALA A 20 8.02 -6.83 -14.97
C ALA A 20 6.73 -7.05 -14.15
N GLU A 21 5.78 -6.12 -14.26
CA GLU A 21 4.54 -6.13 -13.48
C GLU A 21 3.58 -7.30 -13.79
N TRP A 22 3.85 -8.07 -14.86
CA TRP A 22 3.09 -9.29 -15.18
C TRP A 22 3.76 -10.57 -14.66
N GLU A 23 4.92 -10.46 -14.00
CA GLU A 23 5.53 -11.58 -13.30
C GLU A 23 4.79 -11.86 -11.98
N ARG A 24 5.05 -13.01 -11.36
CA ARG A 24 4.33 -13.42 -10.14
C ARG A 24 4.62 -12.46 -8.99
N HIS A 25 3.56 -11.90 -8.40
CA HIS A 25 3.64 -11.08 -7.19
C HIS A 25 3.43 -11.89 -5.91
N GLU A 26 4.05 -11.44 -4.82
CA GLU A 26 3.73 -11.89 -3.47
C GLU A 26 2.58 -11.06 -2.87
N ALA A 27 2.63 -9.75 -3.05
CA ALA A 27 1.65 -8.81 -2.53
C ALA A 27 1.63 -7.49 -3.31
N THR A 28 0.49 -6.81 -3.25
CA THR A 28 0.33 -5.43 -3.72
C THR A 28 0.27 -4.46 -2.53
N TRP A 29 0.97 -3.33 -2.65
CA TRP A 29 1.04 -2.31 -1.61
C TRP A 29 0.15 -1.10 -1.94
N LEU A 30 -0.62 -0.66 -0.95
CA LEU A 30 -1.47 0.52 -1.00
C LEU A 30 -1.18 1.44 0.20
N SER A 31 -1.54 2.70 0.05
CA SER A 31 -1.59 3.66 1.16
C SER A 31 -3.02 4.13 1.31
N TRP A 32 -3.61 3.95 2.49
CA TRP A 32 -5.01 4.32 2.70
C TRP A 32 -5.15 5.86 2.69
N PRO A 33 -6.18 6.42 2.02
CA PRO A 33 -6.36 7.86 1.99
C PRO A 33 -6.76 8.39 3.37
N ARG A 34 -6.30 9.60 3.68
CA ARG A 34 -6.76 10.35 4.85
C ARG A 34 -7.84 11.34 4.48
N ARG A 35 -8.81 11.51 5.38
CA ARG A 35 -9.88 12.51 5.24
C ARG A 35 -9.33 13.94 5.20
N GLU A 36 -8.24 14.21 5.91
CA GLU A 36 -7.56 15.51 5.94
C GLU A 36 -6.55 15.69 4.80
N GLY A 37 -6.38 14.68 3.93
CA GLY A 37 -5.47 14.73 2.78
C GLY A 37 -6.02 15.58 1.63
N ILE A 38 -5.15 15.97 0.69
CA ILE A 38 -5.53 16.82 -0.45
C ILE A 38 -5.91 16.03 -1.70
N SER A 39 -5.78 14.69 -1.70
CA SER A 39 -6.07 13.85 -2.87
C SER A 39 -7.55 13.79 -3.25
N PHE A 40 -8.46 13.90 -2.27
CA PHE A 40 -9.91 13.71 -2.49
C PHE A 40 -10.77 14.80 -1.84
N PRO A 41 -10.54 16.09 -2.14
CA PRO A 41 -11.23 17.20 -1.49
C PRO A 41 -12.72 17.18 -1.81
N GLY A 42 -13.57 17.04 -0.78
CA GLY A 42 -15.03 16.95 -0.94
C GLY A 42 -15.52 15.67 -1.64
N SER A 43 -14.65 14.67 -1.82
CA SER A 43 -15.00 13.40 -2.46
C SER A 43 -14.56 12.17 -1.69
N PHE A 44 -13.86 12.31 -0.55
CA PHE A 44 -13.35 11.20 0.26
C PHE A 44 -14.32 10.01 0.36
N ASP A 45 -15.52 10.22 0.91
CA ASP A 45 -16.49 9.13 1.10
C ASP A 45 -16.99 8.52 -0.23
N ARG A 46 -16.94 9.28 -1.34
CA ARG A 46 -17.29 8.81 -2.69
C ARG A 46 -16.20 7.92 -3.31
N VAL A 47 -14.95 8.00 -2.83
CA VAL A 47 -13.83 7.20 -3.38
C VAL A 47 -13.70 5.85 -2.68
N LEU A 48 -14.14 5.74 -1.42
CA LEU A 48 -14.01 4.53 -0.61
C LEU A 48 -14.62 3.29 -1.28
N PRO A 49 -15.79 3.34 -1.96
CA PRO A 49 -16.32 2.19 -2.68
C PRO A 49 -15.41 1.69 -3.80
N ALA A 50 -14.73 2.61 -4.51
CA ALA A 50 -13.79 2.25 -5.58
C ALA A 50 -12.51 1.63 -5.01
N LEU A 51 -11.97 2.17 -3.90
CA LEU A 51 -10.83 1.57 -3.22
C LEU A 51 -11.17 0.18 -2.66
N ARG A 52 -12.36 0.01 -2.08
CA ARG A 52 -12.86 -1.30 -1.64
C ARG A 52 -12.95 -2.28 -2.80
N ALA A 53 -13.49 -1.87 -3.95
CA ALA A 53 -13.59 -2.72 -5.13
C ALA A 53 -12.20 -3.14 -5.67
N MET A 54 -11.23 -2.22 -5.64
CA MET A 54 -9.84 -2.52 -6.00
C MET A 54 -9.21 -3.54 -5.05
N VAL A 55 -9.35 -3.36 -3.72
CA VAL A 55 -8.85 -4.35 -2.75
C VAL A 55 -9.53 -5.70 -2.94
N ALA A 56 -10.85 -5.72 -3.15
CA ALA A 56 -11.60 -6.95 -3.38
C ALA A 56 -11.09 -7.71 -4.62
N ALA A 57 -10.75 -7.02 -5.70
CA ALA A 57 -10.18 -7.65 -6.89
C ALA A 57 -8.75 -8.17 -6.66
N LEU A 58 -7.91 -7.41 -5.93
CA LEU A 58 -6.52 -7.81 -5.66
C LEU A 58 -6.42 -9.07 -4.80
N ILE A 59 -7.26 -9.19 -3.77
CA ILE A 59 -7.20 -10.34 -2.84
C ILE A 59 -7.61 -11.68 -3.48
N GLU A 60 -8.19 -11.66 -4.69
CA GLU A 60 -8.45 -12.87 -5.47
C GLU A 60 -7.15 -13.55 -5.93
N SER A 61 -6.08 -12.78 -6.17
CA SER A 61 -4.81 -13.29 -6.72
C SER A 61 -3.62 -13.19 -5.78
N GLU A 62 -3.57 -12.20 -4.89
CA GLU A 62 -2.39 -11.91 -4.07
C GLU A 62 -2.74 -11.34 -2.69
N SER A 63 -1.75 -11.17 -1.81
CA SER A 63 -1.97 -10.46 -0.54
C SER A 63 -1.98 -8.95 -0.77
N VAL A 64 -2.65 -8.21 0.11
CA VAL A 64 -2.69 -6.74 0.07
C VAL A 64 -2.09 -6.17 1.35
N CYS A 65 -1.06 -5.34 1.20
CA CYS A 65 -0.43 -4.60 2.29
C CYS A 65 -0.90 -3.15 2.26
N ILE A 66 -1.43 -2.63 3.37
CA ILE A 66 -2.02 -1.29 3.44
C ILE A 66 -1.28 -0.44 4.49
N ASN A 67 -0.65 0.64 4.04
CA ASN A 67 -0.07 1.64 4.93
C ASN A 67 -1.18 2.49 5.56
N VAL A 68 -1.13 2.61 6.89
CA VAL A 68 -2.03 3.43 7.72
C VAL A 68 -1.20 4.25 8.71
N CYS A 69 -1.72 5.40 9.12
CA CYS A 69 -0.94 6.34 9.93
C CYS A 69 -0.96 6.02 11.43
N ASN A 70 -2.05 5.42 11.90
CA ASN A 70 -2.30 5.07 13.30
C ASN A 70 -3.50 4.11 13.39
N GLY A 71 -3.85 3.68 14.60
CA GLY A 71 -4.95 2.75 14.84
C GLY A 71 -6.35 3.27 14.49
N ALA A 72 -6.58 4.59 14.54
CA ALA A 72 -7.87 5.16 14.12
C ALA A 72 -8.03 5.12 12.59
N HIS A 73 -6.95 5.42 11.87
CA HIS A 73 -6.90 5.30 10.40
C HIS A 73 -7.04 3.83 9.96
N GLU A 74 -6.41 2.90 10.69
CA GLU A 74 -6.59 1.46 10.52
C GLU A 74 -8.05 1.02 10.73
N ALA A 75 -8.70 1.49 11.79
CA ALA A 75 -10.10 1.17 12.07
C ALA A 75 -11.05 1.70 10.99
N GLU A 76 -10.82 2.91 10.44
CA GLU A 76 -11.61 3.43 9.31
C GLU A 76 -11.48 2.55 8.07
N ALA A 77 -10.25 2.14 7.73
CA ALA A 77 -10.02 1.22 6.61
C ALA A 77 -10.68 -0.14 6.84
N MET A 78 -10.56 -0.70 8.05
CA MET A 78 -11.19 -1.97 8.42
C MET A 78 -12.72 -1.91 8.28
N GLU A 79 -13.36 -0.82 8.70
CA GLU A 79 -14.81 -0.67 8.60
C GLU A 79 -15.31 -0.68 7.14
N VAL A 80 -14.53 -0.09 6.23
CA VAL A 80 -14.81 -0.11 4.78
C VAL A 80 -14.58 -1.51 4.17
N LEU A 81 -13.58 -2.24 4.66
CA LEU A 81 -13.15 -3.53 4.12
C LEU A 81 -13.75 -4.75 4.87
N ARG A 82 -14.60 -4.54 5.87
CA ARG A 82 -15.05 -5.57 6.84
C ARG A 82 -15.66 -6.85 6.26
N ASP A 83 -16.22 -6.79 5.05
CA ASP A 83 -16.87 -7.93 4.38
C ASP A 83 -15.93 -8.64 3.39
N LEU A 84 -14.64 -8.29 3.35
CA LEU A 84 -13.62 -8.97 2.55
C LEU A 84 -12.85 -10.00 3.38
N ASP A 85 -12.11 -10.89 2.72
CA ASP A 85 -11.23 -11.84 3.40
C ASP A 85 -10.03 -11.10 4.04
N LEU A 86 -10.19 -10.72 5.32
CA LEU A 86 -9.17 -10.00 6.07
C LEU A 86 -7.88 -10.80 6.27
N ALA A 87 -7.88 -12.13 6.09
CA ALA A 87 -6.65 -12.93 6.15
C ALA A 87 -5.70 -12.62 4.97
N ARG A 88 -6.21 -12.01 3.90
CA ARG A 88 -5.44 -11.55 2.72
C ARG A 88 -4.93 -10.12 2.87
N ILE A 89 -5.28 -9.42 3.94
CA ILE A 89 -5.02 -7.99 4.11
C ILE A 89 -4.15 -7.77 5.35
N THR A 90 -2.99 -7.14 5.18
CA THR A 90 -2.10 -6.76 6.30
C THR A 90 -2.01 -5.24 6.40
N PHE A 91 -2.30 -4.69 7.57
CA PHE A 91 -2.11 -3.27 7.85
C PHE A 91 -0.72 -3.00 8.43
N HIS A 92 -0.05 -1.98 7.91
CA HIS A 92 1.25 -1.50 8.38
C HIS A 92 1.14 -0.06 8.87
N ARG A 93 1.58 0.20 10.11
CA ARG A 93 1.58 1.55 10.69
C ARG A 93 2.77 2.38 10.17
N VAL A 94 2.70 2.75 8.91
CA VAL A 94 3.66 3.58 8.19
C VAL A 94 2.94 4.88 7.82
N PRO A 95 3.21 6.00 8.54
CA PRO A 95 2.57 7.26 8.24
C PRO A 95 2.89 7.75 6.82
N THR A 96 1.85 8.05 6.07
CA THR A 96 1.94 8.65 4.73
C THR A 96 1.28 10.01 4.72
N ASN A 97 1.62 10.87 3.76
CA ASN A 97 0.94 12.15 3.53
C ASN A 97 -0.17 12.02 2.49
N GLU A 98 0.00 11.21 1.45
CA GLU A 98 -1.01 11.01 0.40
C GLU A 98 -1.06 9.51 0.01
N PRO A 99 -2.18 9.02 -0.54
CA PRO A 99 -2.42 7.59 -0.79
C PRO A 99 -1.70 7.02 -2.04
N TRP A 100 -0.73 7.75 -2.61
CA TRP A 100 -0.08 7.40 -3.87
C TRP A 100 1.10 6.45 -3.67
N CYS A 101 0.82 5.24 -3.17
CA CYS A 101 1.84 4.22 -2.87
C CYS A 101 2.68 3.82 -4.09
N ARG A 102 2.13 3.96 -5.30
CA ARG A 102 2.87 3.76 -6.55
C ARG A 102 4.09 4.71 -6.66
N ASP A 103 3.95 5.94 -6.20
CA ASP A 103 4.94 7.00 -6.41
C ASP A 103 5.95 7.08 -5.26
N HIS A 104 5.50 6.82 -4.04
CA HIS A 104 6.33 6.92 -2.83
C HIS A 104 6.81 5.56 -2.29
N GLY A 105 6.27 4.47 -2.81
CA GLY A 105 6.60 3.11 -2.39
C GLY A 105 7.95 2.65 -2.94
N PRO A 106 8.46 1.51 -2.46
CA PRO A 106 9.67 0.92 -2.99
C PRO A 106 9.47 0.42 -4.43
N ILE A 107 10.57 0.41 -5.19
CA ILE A 107 10.70 -0.36 -6.43
C ILE A 107 11.44 -1.65 -6.05
N PHE A 108 10.76 -2.78 -6.18
CA PHE A 108 11.29 -4.11 -5.86
C PHE A 108 12.17 -4.66 -6.98
#